data_AF-A0A6P0TIG8-F1
#
_entry.id   AF-A0A6P0TIG8-F1
#
_cell.length_a   1.000
_cell.length_b   1.000
_cell.length_c   1.000
_cell.angle_alpha   90.00
_cell.angle_beta   90.00
_cell.angle_gamma   90.00
#
_symmetry.space_group_name_H-M   'P 1'
#
loop_
_entity.id
_entity.type
_entity.pdbx_description
1 polymer ?
#
loop_
_entity_poly.entity_id
_entity_poly.type
_entity_poly.pdbx_seq_one_letter_code
_entity_poly.pdbx_strand_id
1 'polypeptide(L)'
;MELKEKKLGDIRNSLDKLLMNLEEKSDKGFKITEVERHLFSQLLSLGLQLLSYYIFLVNQLVRASGPPQDISGKKMRNSGSSTRSYLSVFGMLKIERHKYHSAYHKFIHYSLDARLGLPPGRYSYVLTDWLAYGAVEMDFGESAKQLERVLGHHLSGMQSSRQTYHLSGEVASFYAHREWSGVDDGTHLSVGYDGKGIPIIRSQTDRQADSPAVRLSKGQKKGVKKEATISVSSSFTPKTRSKEDILAALFQAGPGKVSSRPTHQWHENKHIRAFLSEKTRAIDYGTDNLLSRDVTGKKPIVVLIDGDRALEKAVRETCRERQIEHRVDAYILDFIHLLEYVWKVANAHLGENSLQREQWVRGQAELLLDSQHELVLGQWKGLLENQKLSKNGRYNIERAITYIGNRPHMLDYRSYLQKGYPITTGVVESACGHFIKSRMDRNAMHWGKQGAQDMLNIRAVKKNNDWNGYMEYFIRNEQNNIYNAVA
;
A
#
# COMPACT_ATOMS: atom_id res chain seq x y z
N MET A 1 1.37 -42.04 -28.35
CA MET A 1 -0.10 -42.05 -28.53
C MET A 1 -0.79 -42.67 -27.32
N GLU A 2 -0.36 -43.87 -26.91
CA GLU A 2 -0.90 -44.62 -25.76
C GLU A 2 -0.93 -43.85 -24.41
N LEU A 3 0.15 -43.18 -24.01
CA LEU A 3 0.17 -42.41 -22.74
C LEU A 3 -0.77 -41.18 -22.75
N LYS A 4 -0.99 -40.58 -23.93
CA LYS A 4 -1.93 -39.46 -24.09
C LYS A 4 -3.36 -39.94 -23.89
N GLU A 5 -3.73 -41.04 -24.54
CA GLU A 5 -5.04 -41.66 -24.41
C GLU A 5 -5.30 -42.15 -22.99
N LYS A 6 -4.30 -42.77 -22.34
CA LYS A 6 -4.40 -43.15 -20.93
C LYS A 6 -4.73 -41.98 -20.02
N LYS A 7 -3.99 -40.86 -20.14
CA LYS A 7 -4.25 -39.65 -19.33
C LYS A 7 -5.64 -39.05 -19.59
N LEU A 8 -6.09 -39.06 -20.85
CA LEU A 8 -7.45 -38.62 -21.21
C LEU A 8 -8.53 -39.54 -20.62
N GLY A 9 -8.31 -40.85 -20.67
CA GLY A 9 -9.17 -41.85 -20.04
C GLY A 9 -9.29 -41.64 -18.54
N ASP A 10 -8.16 -41.42 -17.85
CA ASP A 10 -8.15 -41.12 -16.41
C ASP A 10 -8.96 -39.85 -16.07
N ILE A 11 -8.86 -38.79 -16.88
CA ILE A 11 -9.62 -37.55 -16.71
C ILE A 11 -11.12 -37.76 -16.93
N ARG A 12 -11.50 -38.47 -18.00
CA ARG A 12 -12.91 -38.81 -18.27
C ARG A 12 -13.51 -39.64 -17.14
N ASN A 13 -12.80 -40.67 -16.70
CA ASN A 13 -13.20 -41.50 -15.56
C ASN A 13 -13.37 -40.68 -14.27
N SER A 14 -12.51 -39.68 -14.02
CA SER A 14 -12.66 -38.75 -12.90
C SER A 14 -13.94 -37.91 -12.99
N LEU A 15 -14.27 -37.42 -14.19
CA LEU A 15 -15.49 -36.66 -14.44
C LEU A 15 -16.74 -37.53 -14.27
N ASP A 16 -16.73 -38.74 -14.84
CA ASP A 16 -17.85 -39.68 -14.72
C ASP A 16 -18.08 -40.05 -13.25
N LYS A 17 -17.01 -40.28 -12.48
CA LYS A 17 -17.10 -40.48 -11.02
C LYS A 17 -17.70 -39.28 -10.31
N LEU A 18 -17.38 -38.06 -10.71
CA LEU A 18 -17.96 -36.86 -10.11
C LEU A 18 -19.48 -36.81 -10.35
N LEU A 19 -19.92 -37.09 -11.57
CA LEU A 19 -21.36 -37.18 -11.91
C LEU A 19 -22.08 -38.27 -11.11
N MET A 20 -21.52 -39.49 -11.07
CA MET A 20 -22.07 -40.59 -10.27
C MET A 20 -22.18 -40.23 -8.77
N ASN A 21 -21.18 -39.54 -8.22
CA ASN A 21 -21.22 -39.09 -6.82
C ASN A 21 -22.33 -38.04 -6.56
N LEU A 22 -22.71 -37.24 -7.56
CA LEU A 22 -23.80 -36.27 -7.42
C LEU A 22 -25.15 -36.97 -7.43
N GLU A 23 -25.34 -37.93 -8.34
CA GLU A 23 -26.55 -38.77 -8.40
C GLU A 23 -26.73 -39.55 -7.08
N GLU A 24 -25.68 -40.22 -6.61
CA GLU A 24 -25.71 -40.97 -5.35
C GLU A 24 -26.06 -40.08 -4.13
N LYS A 25 -25.52 -38.85 -4.08
CA LYS A 25 -25.82 -37.90 -3.00
C LYS A 25 -27.24 -37.36 -3.09
N SER A 26 -27.77 -37.19 -4.29
CA SER A 26 -29.18 -36.84 -4.52
C SER A 26 -30.09 -37.93 -3.95
N ASP A 27 -29.84 -39.20 -4.30
CA ASP A 27 -30.62 -40.34 -3.83
C ASP A 27 -30.57 -40.51 -2.30
N LYS A 28 -29.42 -40.20 -1.69
CA LYS A 28 -29.21 -40.26 -0.24
C LYS A 28 -29.70 -39.02 0.52
N GLY A 29 -30.25 -38.01 -0.17
CA GLY A 29 -30.82 -36.81 0.46
C GLY A 29 -29.80 -35.90 1.17
N PHE A 30 -28.54 -35.88 0.69
CA PHE A 30 -27.49 -35.00 1.22
C PHE A 30 -27.92 -33.52 1.16
N LYS A 31 -27.49 -32.72 2.14
CA LYS A 31 -27.80 -31.29 2.14
C LYS A 31 -26.91 -30.55 1.14
N ILE A 32 -27.42 -29.48 0.55
CA ILE A 32 -26.69 -28.68 -0.45
C ILE A 32 -25.30 -28.24 0.05
N THR A 33 -25.19 -27.86 1.33
CA THR A 33 -23.91 -27.49 1.97
C THR A 33 -22.88 -28.62 1.93
N GLU A 34 -23.29 -29.87 2.07
CA GLU A 34 -22.40 -31.03 1.99
C GLU A 34 -22.01 -31.30 0.54
N VAL A 35 -22.98 -31.22 -0.39
CA VAL A 35 -22.73 -31.38 -1.83
C VAL A 35 -21.71 -30.34 -2.32
N GLU A 36 -21.88 -29.06 -1.97
CA GLU A 36 -20.96 -27.97 -2.34
C GLU A 36 -19.51 -28.26 -1.91
N ARG A 37 -19.30 -28.64 -0.65
CA ARG A 37 -17.95 -28.91 -0.11
C ARG A 37 -17.27 -30.06 -0.82
N HIS A 38 -17.99 -31.15 -1.04
CA HIS A 38 -17.42 -32.32 -1.71
C HIS A 38 -17.17 -32.04 -3.19
N LEU A 39 -18.13 -31.41 -3.88
CA LEU A 39 -18.01 -31.06 -5.30
C LEU A 39 -16.78 -30.16 -5.51
N PHE A 40 -16.60 -29.14 -4.68
CA PHE A 40 -15.44 -28.26 -4.77
C PHE A 40 -14.11 -29.01 -4.62
N SER A 41 -13.99 -29.90 -3.64
CA SER A 41 -12.79 -30.74 -3.44
C SER A 41 -12.51 -31.66 -4.65
N GLN A 42 -13.55 -32.24 -5.24
CA GLN A 42 -13.44 -33.07 -6.44
C GLN A 42 -13.03 -32.26 -7.67
N LEU A 43 -13.57 -31.04 -7.82
CA LEU A 43 -13.18 -30.11 -8.89
C LEU A 43 -11.73 -29.67 -8.77
N LEU A 44 -11.19 -29.45 -7.56
CA LEU A 44 -9.77 -29.16 -7.37
C LEU A 44 -8.90 -30.34 -7.83
N SER A 45 -9.29 -31.56 -7.48
CA SER A 45 -8.60 -32.79 -7.89
C SER A 45 -8.62 -32.98 -9.41
N LEU A 46 -9.76 -32.75 -10.04
CA LEU A 46 -9.91 -32.78 -11.50
C LEU A 46 -9.07 -31.68 -12.16
N GLY A 47 -9.07 -30.46 -11.61
CA GLY A 47 -8.24 -29.35 -12.07
C GLY A 47 -6.74 -29.68 -12.03
N LEU A 48 -6.28 -30.39 -10.99
CA LEU A 48 -4.90 -30.86 -10.89
C LEU A 48 -4.55 -31.86 -12.01
N GLN A 49 -5.47 -32.78 -12.34
CA GLN A 49 -5.30 -33.73 -13.43
C GLN A 49 -5.25 -33.03 -14.79
N LEU A 50 -6.15 -32.07 -15.02
CA LEU A 50 -6.20 -31.26 -16.25
C LEU A 50 -4.92 -30.42 -16.42
N LEU A 51 -4.43 -29.79 -15.35
CA LEU A 51 -3.18 -29.03 -15.39
C LEU A 51 -1.97 -29.92 -15.67
N SER A 52 -1.92 -31.10 -15.05
CA SER A 52 -0.90 -32.12 -15.33
C SER A 52 -0.93 -32.58 -16.80
N TYR A 53 -2.13 -32.72 -17.37
CA TYR A 53 -2.31 -33.06 -18.78
C TYR A 53 -1.86 -31.95 -19.73
N TYR A 54 -2.16 -30.69 -19.43
CA TYR A 54 -1.65 -29.54 -20.18
C TYR A 54 -0.11 -29.52 -20.21
N ILE A 55 0.53 -29.69 -19.05
CA ILE A 55 2.00 -29.78 -18.96
C ILE A 55 2.54 -30.94 -19.81
N PHE A 56 1.87 -32.09 -19.80
CA PHE A 56 2.22 -33.23 -20.65
C PHE A 56 2.14 -32.88 -22.14
N LEU A 57 1.06 -32.22 -22.59
CA LEU A 57 0.90 -31.80 -23.99
C LEU A 57 2.00 -30.84 -24.42
N VAL A 58 2.31 -29.83 -23.60
CA VAL A 58 3.39 -28.87 -23.88
C VAL A 58 4.74 -29.59 -23.95
N ASN A 59 5.00 -30.56 -23.07
CA ASN A 59 6.23 -31.36 -23.11
C ASN A 59 6.34 -32.18 -24.40
N GLN A 60 5.24 -32.74 -24.91
CA GLN A 60 5.27 -33.44 -26.22
C GLN A 60 5.62 -32.48 -27.36
N LEU A 61 5.05 -31.27 -27.36
CA LEU A 61 5.37 -30.24 -28.36
C LEU A 61 6.84 -29.82 -28.30
N VAL A 62 7.36 -29.53 -27.09
CA VAL A 62 8.77 -29.17 -26.89
C VAL A 62 9.71 -30.28 -27.35
N ARG A 63 9.37 -31.55 -27.08
CA ARG A 63 10.16 -32.70 -27.55
C ARG A 63 10.15 -32.83 -29.07
N ALA A 64 9.01 -32.58 -29.71
CA ALA A 64 8.88 -32.64 -31.17
C ALA A 64 9.72 -31.55 -31.86
N SER A 65 9.91 -30.38 -31.24
CA SER A 65 10.78 -29.30 -31.74
C SER A 65 12.28 -29.64 -31.71
N GLY A 66 12.68 -30.73 -31.03
CA GLY A 66 14.08 -31.13 -30.90
C GLY A 66 14.88 -30.26 -29.91
N PRO A 67 16.21 -30.44 -29.85
CA PRO A 67 17.07 -29.66 -28.95
C PRO A 67 17.06 -28.16 -29.32
N PRO A 68 17.02 -27.25 -28.33
CA PRO A 68 17.15 -25.82 -28.57
C PRO A 68 18.53 -25.47 -29.14
N GLN A 69 18.62 -24.30 -29.76
CA GLN A 69 19.89 -23.71 -30.21
C GLN A 69 20.41 -22.72 -29.17
N ASP A 70 21.73 -22.58 -29.08
CA ASP A 70 22.36 -21.51 -28.30
C ASP A 70 22.55 -20.23 -29.13
N ILE A 71 23.11 -19.18 -28.51
CA ILE A 71 23.39 -17.88 -29.12
C ILE A 71 24.23 -17.95 -30.41
N SER A 72 24.99 -19.03 -30.60
CA SER A 72 25.80 -19.25 -31.82
C SER A 72 25.03 -19.97 -32.93
N GLY A 73 23.75 -20.27 -32.70
CA GLY A 73 22.90 -21.07 -33.58
C GLY A 73 23.17 -22.58 -33.49
N LYS A 74 24.05 -23.03 -32.58
CA LYS A 74 24.42 -24.44 -32.46
C LYS A 74 23.42 -25.19 -31.57
N LYS A 75 23.05 -26.40 -31.96
CA LYS A 75 22.16 -27.26 -31.15
C LYS A 75 22.80 -27.59 -29.80
N MET A 76 22.07 -27.34 -28.72
CA MET A 76 22.47 -27.70 -27.36
C MET A 76 22.43 -29.21 -27.15
N ARG A 77 23.34 -29.74 -26.32
CA ARG A 77 23.41 -31.18 -26.01
C ARG A 77 22.41 -31.53 -24.90
N ASN A 78 21.60 -32.56 -25.12
CA ASN A 78 20.77 -33.15 -24.07
C ASN A 78 21.66 -33.87 -23.03
N SER A 79 21.57 -33.48 -21.76
CA SER A 79 22.35 -34.02 -20.64
C SER A 79 21.48 -34.82 -19.64
N GLY A 80 20.33 -35.32 -20.09
CA GLY A 80 19.40 -36.16 -19.34
C GLY A 80 18.18 -35.39 -18.83
N SER A 81 17.47 -35.98 -17.88
CA SER A 81 16.22 -35.43 -17.32
C SER A 81 16.41 -34.93 -15.89
N SER A 82 15.51 -34.05 -15.45
CA SER A 82 15.33 -33.68 -14.05
C SER A 82 13.84 -33.54 -13.74
N THR A 83 13.51 -33.58 -12.45
CA THR A 83 12.14 -33.35 -11.96
C THR A 83 12.14 -32.14 -11.05
N ARG A 84 11.11 -31.30 -11.15
CA ARG A 84 10.85 -30.23 -10.16
C ARG A 84 9.45 -30.31 -9.60
N SER A 85 9.29 -29.78 -8.40
CA SER A 85 7.98 -29.56 -7.79
C SER A 85 7.36 -28.27 -8.29
N TYR A 86 6.04 -28.28 -8.47
CA TYR A 86 5.22 -27.13 -8.82
C TYR A 86 3.92 -27.16 -8.02
N LEU A 87 3.73 -26.18 -7.14
CA LEU A 87 2.56 -26.02 -6.30
C LEU A 87 1.62 -24.99 -6.96
N SER A 88 0.56 -25.51 -7.55
CA SER A 88 -0.54 -24.74 -8.12
C SER A 88 -1.62 -24.47 -7.08
N VAL A 89 -2.64 -23.69 -7.46
CA VAL A 89 -3.88 -23.56 -6.67
C VAL A 89 -4.67 -24.88 -6.57
N PHE A 90 -4.44 -25.84 -7.46
CA PHE A 90 -5.07 -27.16 -7.44
C PHE A 90 -4.30 -28.19 -6.60
N GLY A 91 -3.08 -27.85 -6.16
CA GLY A 91 -2.19 -28.76 -5.44
C GLY A 91 -0.82 -28.95 -6.10
N MET A 92 -0.07 -29.92 -5.55
CA MET A 92 1.33 -30.19 -5.89
C MET A 92 1.45 -31.10 -7.12
N LEU A 93 2.28 -30.69 -8.07
CA LEU A 93 2.68 -31.42 -9.26
C LEU A 93 4.18 -31.69 -9.28
N LYS A 94 4.58 -32.74 -10.00
CA LYS A 94 5.96 -32.99 -10.40
C LYS A 94 6.08 -32.80 -11.90
N ILE A 95 7.01 -31.96 -12.33
CA ILE A 95 7.27 -31.67 -13.74
C ILE A 95 8.60 -32.32 -14.12
N GLU A 96 8.54 -33.32 -15.00
CA GLU A 96 9.70 -33.95 -15.61
C GLU A 96 10.10 -33.22 -16.90
N ARG A 97 11.39 -32.94 -17.02
CA ARG A 97 11.92 -32.05 -18.06
C ARG A 97 13.33 -32.45 -18.46
N HIS A 98 13.71 -32.19 -19.70
CA HIS A 98 15.06 -32.43 -20.19
C HIS A 98 16.00 -31.26 -19.88
N LYS A 99 17.26 -31.59 -19.63
CA LYS A 99 18.37 -30.67 -19.42
C LYS A 99 19.12 -30.48 -20.72
N TYR A 100 19.35 -29.24 -21.11
CA TYR A 100 20.16 -28.90 -22.27
C TYR A 100 21.37 -28.07 -21.84
N HIS A 101 22.54 -28.43 -22.37
CA HIS A 101 23.81 -27.76 -22.10
C HIS A 101 24.36 -27.14 -23.38
N SER A 102 24.79 -25.87 -23.30
CA SER A 102 25.56 -25.20 -24.35
C SER A 102 27.03 -25.13 -23.94
N ALA A 103 27.94 -25.18 -24.91
CA ALA A 103 29.35 -24.92 -24.65
C ALA A 103 29.63 -23.44 -24.33
N TYR A 104 28.73 -22.53 -24.69
CA TYR A 104 28.87 -21.08 -24.49
C TYR A 104 28.37 -20.59 -23.13
N HIS A 105 27.39 -21.29 -22.53
CA HIS A 105 26.81 -20.91 -21.24
C HIS A 105 27.02 -21.99 -20.19
N LYS A 106 27.42 -21.58 -18.98
CA LYS A 106 27.56 -22.49 -17.82
C LYS A 106 26.23 -22.96 -17.24
N PHE A 107 25.10 -22.35 -17.64
CA PHE A 107 23.78 -22.66 -17.09
C PHE A 107 23.06 -23.76 -17.89
N ILE A 108 22.30 -24.58 -17.17
CA ILE A 108 21.46 -25.63 -17.77
C ILE A 108 20.15 -25.00 -18.25
N HIS A 109 19.85 -25.17 -19.53
CA HIS A 109 18.60 -24.72 -20.12
C HIS A 109 17.52 -25.81 -20.03
N TYR A 110 16.28 -25.38 -19.75
CA TYR A 110 15.10 -26.23 -19.66
C TYR A 110 14.02 -25.70 -20.60
N SER A 111 13.93 -26.23 -21.82
CA SER A 111 13.00 -25.70 -22.83
C SER A 111 11.52 -25.83 -22.42
N LEU A 112 11.20 -26.85 -21.62
CA LEU A 112 9.85 -27.01 -21.07
C LEU A 112 9.49 -25.89 -20.09
N ASP A 113 10.43 -25.48 -19.24
CA ASP A 113 10.21 -24.39 -18.28
C ASP A 113 9.94 -23.07 -18.99
N ALA A 114 10.77 -22.75 -19.99
CA ALA A 114 10.60 -21.54 -20.81
C ALA A 114 9.26 -21.55 -21.54
N ARG A 115 8.89 -22.69 -22.16
CA ARG A 115 7.62 -22.81 -22.90
C ARG A 115 6.39 -22.73 -21.99
N LEU A 116 6.49 -23.21 -20.75
CA LEU A 116 5.42 -23.12 -19.75
C LEU A 116 5.41 -21.78 -18.99
N GLY A 117 6.47 -20.96 -19.11
CA GLY A 117 6.62 -19.74 -18.32
C GLY A 117 6.69 -20.01 -16.82
N LEU A 118 7.42 -21.03 -16.39
CA LEU A 118 7.45 -21.40 -14.97
C LEU A 118 8.14 -20.32 -14.11
N PRO A 119 7.68 -20.10 -12.87
CA PRO A 119 8.41 -19.28 -11.90
C PRO A 119 9.73 -19.96 -11.49
N PRO A 120 10.67 -19.23 -10.85
CA PRO A 120 11.94 -19.81 -10.41
C PRO A 120 11.73 -20.80 -9.25
N GLY A 121 10.78 -20.51 -8.36
CA GLY A 121 10.43 -21.36 -7.22
C GLY A 121 9.33 -22.38 -7.53
N ARG A 122 8.95 -23.19 -6.54
CA ARG A 122 7.86 -24.16 -6.71
C ARG A 122 6.47 -23.53 -6.76
N TYR A 123 6.25 -22.33 -6.21
CA TYR A 123 4.92 -21.72 -6.14
C TYR A 123 4.53 -21.16 -7.50
N SER A 124 3.34 -21.53 -7.99
CA SER A 124 2.77 -20.92 -9.19
C SER A 124 2.54 -19.42 -9.01
N TYR A 125 2.61 -18.64 -10.09
CA TYR A 125 2.29 -17.21 -10.06
C TYR A 125 0.89 -16.92 -9.51
N VAL A 126 -0.11 -17.74 -9.85
CA VAL A 126 -1.48 -17.61 -9.34
C VAL A 126 -1.54 -17.80 -7.83
N LEU A 127 -0.84 -18.80 -7.29
CA LEU A 127 -0.81 -19.01 -5.84
C LEU A 127 -0.02 -17.91 -5.13
N THR A 128 1.08 -17.45 -5.72
CA THR A 128 1.89 -16.34 -5.21
C THR A 128 1.09 -15.03 -5.15
N ASP A 129 0.33 -14.74 -6.21
CA ASP A 129 -0.65 -13.65 -6.27
C ASP A 129 -1.64 -13.73 -5.10
N TRP A 130 -2.37 -14.84 -4.97
CA TRP A 130 -3.42 -14.98 -3.95
C TRP A 130 -2.86 -14.88 -2.52
N LEU A 131 -1.69 -15.49 -2.27
CA LEU A 131 -1.01 -15.40 -0.98
C LEU A 131 -0.69 -13.95 -0.63
N ALA A 132 -0.06 -13.21 -1.56
CA ALA A 132 0.34 -11.84 -1.32
C ALA A 132 -0.85 -10.89 -1.21
N TYR A 133 -1.87 -11.06 -2.06
CA TYR A 133 -3.07 -10.22 -2.07
C TYR A 133 -3.80 -10.25 -0.73
N GLY A 134 -3.85 -11.42 -0.08
CA GLY A 134 -4.35 -11.54 1.29
C GLY A 134 -3.37 -10.99 2.34
N ALA A 135 -2.10 -11.35 2.24
CA ALA A 135 -1.06 -11.02 3.21
C ALA A 135 -0.77 -9.52 3.35
N VAL A 136 -1.05 -8.72 2.32
CA VAL A 136 -0.94 -7.27 2.45
C VAL A 136 -1.97 -6.72 3.43
N GLU A 137 -3.17 -7.31 3.58
CA GLU A 137 -4.20 -6.85 4.52
C GLU A 137 -4.25 -7.64 5.83
N MET A 138 -3.75 -8.87 5.85
CA MET A 138 -3.86 -9.77 7.00
C MET A 138 -2.49 -10.16 7.54
N ASP A 139 -2.49 -10.81 8.70
CA ASP A 139 -1.31 -11.55 9.14
C ASP A 139 -0.93 -12.63 8.10
N PHE A 140 0.37 -12.96 7.99
CA PHE A 140 0.84 -13.94 7.02
C PHE A 140 0.31 -15.35 7.29
N GLY A 141 0.22 -15.75 8.56
CA GLY A 141 -0.36 -17.04 8.94
C GLY A 141 -1.86 -17.07 8.67
N GLU A 142 -2.57 -16.00 9.00
CA GLU A 142 -4.02 -15.92 8.80
C GLU A 142 -4.40 -15.90 7.32
N SER A 143 -3.69 -15.12 6.49
CA SER A 143 -3.89 -15.13 5.03
C SER A 143 -3.64 -16.51 4.43
N ALA A 144 -2.58 -17.20 4.86
CA ALA A 144 -2.30 -18.57 4.40
C ALA A 144 -3.39 -19.56 4.85
N LYS A 145 -3.86 -19.48 6.10
CA LYS A 145 -4.95 -20.31 6.63
C LYS A 145 -6.26 -20.09 5.89
N GLN A 146 -6.58 -18.85 5.52
CA GLN A 146 -7.78 -18.55 4.75
C GLN A 146 -7.74 -19.25 3.38
N LEU A 147 -6.59 -19.22 2.70
CA LEU A 147 -6.42 -19.94 1.44
C LEU A 147 -6.37 -21.45 1.63
N GLU A 148 -5.74 -21.96 2.69
CA GLU A 148 -5.73 -23.39 3.03
C GLU A 148 -7.15 -23.92 3.29
N ARG A 149 -8.01 -23.12 3.95
CA ARG A 149 -9.43 -23.45 4.15
C ARG A 149 -10.19 -23.59 2.84
N VAL A 150 -9.84 -22.82 1.82
CA VAL A 150 -10.45 -22.90 0.49
C VAL A 150 -9.81 -24.05 -0.27
N LEU A 151 -8.50 -24.03 -0.50
CA LEU A 151 -7.79 -24.95 -1.40
C LEU A 151 -7.59 -26.37 -0.83
N GLY A 152 -7.78 -26.59 0.47
CA GLY A 152 -7.70 -27.91 1.09
C GLY A 152 -6.30 -28.51 1.22
N HIS A 153 -5.23 -27.74 0.96
CA HIS A 153 -3.86 -28.17 1.13
C HIS A 153 -3.01 -27.17 1.93
N HIS A 154 -2.02 -27.68 2.65
CA HIS A 154 -1.26 -26.89 3.62
C HIS A 154 -0.51 -25.71 3.00
N LEU A 155 -0.67 -24.52 3.59
CA LEU A 155 0.05 -23.29 3.23
C LEU A 155 0.68 -22.67 4.47
N SER A 156 1.98 -22.40 4.39
CA SER A 156 2.74 -21.83 5.51
C SER A 156 2.74 -20.31 5.47
N GLY A 157 2.49 -19.67 6.62
CA GLY A 157 2.64 -18.22 6.77
C GLY A 157 4.06 -17.72 6.45
N MET A 158 5.10 -18.51 6.74
CA MET A 158 6.48 -18.17 6.34
C MET A 158 6.63 -18.11 4.82
N GLN A 159 5.97 -19.02 4.10
CA GLN A 159 6.01 -19.04 2.65
C GLN A 159 5.16 -17.92 2.05
N SER A 160 4.00 -17.62 2.64
CA SER A 160 3.21 -16.42 2.34
C SER A 160 4.07 -15.16 2.42
N SER A 161 4.83 -15.00 3.51
CA SER A 161 5.78 -13.89 3.69
C SER A 161 6.85 -13.85 2.61
N ARG A 162 7.51 -14.98 2.30
CA ARG A 162 8.52 -15.06 1.25
C ARG A 162 7.96 -14.70 -0.13
N GLN A 163 6.79 -15.24 -0.49
CA GLN A 163 6.15 -14.93 -1.77
C GLN A 163 5.73 -13.45 -1.86
N THR A 164 5.23 -12.89 -0.76
CA THR A 164 4.85 -11.47 -0.69
C THR A 164 6.05 -10.55 -0.86
N TYR A 165 7.18 -10.85 -0.22
CA TYR A 165 8.41 -10.06 -0.36
C TYR A 165 9.05 -10.24 -1.73
N HIS A 166 9.01 -11.44 -2.30
CA HIS A 166 9.43 -11.70 -3.68
C HIS A 166 8.67 -10.80 -4.66
N LEU A 167 7.35 -10.76 -4.54
CA LEU A 167 6.51 -9.83 -5.31
C LEU A 167 6.76 -8.37 -5.00
N SER A 168 7.51 -7.99 -3.97
CA SER A 168 7.78 -6.56 -3.71
C SER A 168 8.97 -6.01 -4.50
N GLY A 169 9.82 -6.90 -5.05
CA GLY A 169 11.12 -6.53 -5.62
C GLY A 169 11.04 -5.60 -6.84
N GLU A 170 10.00 -5.74 -7.65
CA GLU A 170 9.84 -4.98 -8.90
C GLU A 170 8.94 -3.75 -8.76
N VAL A 171 8.41 -3.45 -7.58
CA VAL A 171 7.47 -2.33 -7.39
C VAL A 171 8.10 -0.98 -7.75
N ALA A 172 9.36 -0.78 -7.40
CA ALA A 172 10.07 0.46 -7.75
C ALA A 172 10.21 0.61 -9.27
N SER A 173 10.60 -0.46 -9.95
CA SER A 173 10.74 -0.50 -11.42
C SER A 173 9.38 -0.30 -12.10
N PHE A 174 8.33 -0.96 -11.62
CA PHE A 174 6.97 -0.82 -12.13
C PHE A 174 6.49 0.65 -12.10
N TYR A 175 6.65 1.34 -10.96
CA TYR A 175 6.22 2.73 -10.87
C TYR A 175 7.13 3.72 -11.60
N ALA A 176 8.41 3.40 -11.81
CA ALA A 176 9.30 4.21 -12.63
C ALA A 176 8.89 4.22 -14.11
N HIS A 177 8.28 3.13 -14.59
CA HIS A 177 7.76 3.01 -15.96
C HIS A 177 6.27 3.35 -16.08
N ARG A 178 5.64 3.91 -15.03
CA ARG A 178 4.22 4.27 -15.10
C ARG A 178 4.03 5.45 -16.03
N GLU A 179 3.28 5.24 -17.10
CA GLU A 179 2.84 6.31 -17.99
C GLU A 179 1.58 6.99 -17.45
N TRP A 180 1.61 8.31 -17.39
CA TRP A 180 0.46 9.14 -17.01
C TRP A 180 -0.27 9.74 -18.22
N SER A 181 0.28 9.55 -19.43
CA SER A 181 -0.32 9.97 -20.69
C SER A 181 -1.61 9.20 -20.95
N GLY A 182 -2.75 9.81 -20.62
CA GLY A 182 -4.09 9.23 -20.78
C GLY A 182 -4.92 9.19 -19.50
N VAL A 183 -4.36 9.60 -18.35
CA VAL A 183 -5.14 9.79 -17.14
C VAL A 183 -5.82 11.17 -17.19
N ASP A 184 -7.15 11.18 -17.21
CA ASP A 184 -7.90 12.42 -16.97
C ASP A 184 -7.66 12.87 -15.53
N ASP A 185 -7.07 14.05 -15.37
CA ASP A 185 -6.44 14.48 -14.14
C ASP A 185 -6.76 15.95 -13.90
N GLY A 186 -7.14 16.30 -12.66
CA GLY A 186 -7.60 17.64 -12.30
C GLY A 186 -6.64 18.79 -12.66
N THR A 187 -7.15 20.02 -12.63
CA THR A 187 -6.40 21.22 -13.06
C THR A 187 -5.26 21.60 -12.12
N HIS A 188 -5.26 21.09 -10.89
CA HIS A 188 -4.26 21.35 -9.86
C HIS A 188 -3.68 20.03 -9.33
N LEU A 189 -2.50 20.13 -8.74
CA LEU A 189 -1.83 19.01 -8.09
C LEU A 189 -1.73 19.26 -6.60
N SER A 190 -1.82 18.20 -5.81
CA SER A 190 -1.57 18.26 -4.38
C SER A 190 -0.62 17.17 -3.93
N VAL A 191 0.27 17.49 -2.99
CA VAL A 191 1.11 16.51 -2.31
C VAL A 191 1.11 16.74 -0.81
N GLY A 192 1.19 15.66 -0.05
CA GLY A 192 1.39 15.71 1.38
C GLY A 192 2.11 14.49 1.91
N TYR A 193 2.65 14.64 3.11
CA TYR A 193 3.52 13.65 3.74
C TYR A 193 3.17 13.50 5.22
N ASP A 194 3.34 12.30 5.76
CA ASP A 194 3.13 12.01 7.19
C ASP A 194 4.09 10.90 7.65
N GLY A 195 4.41 10.89 8.94
CA GLY A 195 5.30 9.92 9.57
C GLY A 195 4.55 8.96 10.49
N LYS A 196 4.80 7.65 10.34
CA LYS A 196 4.26 6.64 11.27
C LYS A 196 5.31 5.69 11.79
N GLY A 197 5.42 5.59 13.12
CA GLY A 197 6.29 4.63 13.77
C GLY A 197 5.82 3.17 13.60
N ILE A 198 6.63 2.37 12.90
CA ILE A 198 6.48 0.93 12.71
C ILE A 198 7.32 0.18 13.76
N PRO A 199 6.76 -0.78 14.53
CA PRO A 199 7.52 -1.59 15.47
C PRO A 199 8.58 -2.46 14.76
N ILE A 200 9.83 -2.40 15.21
CA ILE A 200 10.95 -3.16 14.63
C ILE A 200 11.35 -4.31 15.56
N ILE A 201 11.79 -5.44 14.96
CA ILE A 201 12.34 -6.58 15.70
C ILE A 201 13.60 -6.17 16.47
N ARG A 202 13.75 -6.69 17.70
CA ARG A 202 14.83 -6.30 18.61
C ARG A 202 16.23 -6.54 18.04
N SER A 203 16.41 -7.57 17.21
CA SER A 203 17.69 -7.89 16.59
C SER A 203 18.16 -6.85 15.56
N GLN A 204 17.28 -5.94 15.14
CA GLN A 204 17.58 -4.87 14.18
C GLN A 204 17.42 -3.47 14.77
N THR A 205 17.35 -3.37 16.10
CA THR A 205 17.25 -2.11 16.84
C THR A 205 18.50 -1.93 17.67
N ASP A 206 19.05 -0.72 17.67
CA ASP A 206 20.07 -0.34 18.64
C ASP A 206 19.40 0.49 19.72
N ARG A 207 19.19 -0.07 20.91
CA ARG A 207 18.49 0.67 21.98
C ARG A 207 19.24 1.91 22.44
N GLN A 208 20.57 1.90 22.42
CA GLN A 208 21.36 3.04 22.88
C GLN A 208 21.24 4.21 21.90
N ALA A 209 21.23 3.94 20.60
CA ALA A 209 21.05 4.96 19.57
C ALA A 209 19.56 5.33 19.33
N ASP A 210 18.65 4.36 19.37
CA ASP A 210 17.25 4.52 18.93
C ASP A 210 16.30 4.91 20.07
N SER A 211 16.71 4.72 21.34
CA SER A 211 15.90 5.04 22.52
C SER A 211 16.78 5.29 23.74
N PRO A 212 17.53 6.41 23.79
CA PRO A 212 18.50 6.70 24.86
C PRO A 212 17.88 6.90 26.26
N ALA A 213 16.54 6.87 26.38
CA ALA A 213 15.86 6.99 27.67
C ALA A 213 16.00 5.69 28.50
N VAL A 214 16.76 5.77 29.60
CA VAL A 214 17.04 4.67 30.55
C VAL A 214 15.77 4.15 31.26
N ARG A 215 14.70 4.95 31.33
CA ARG A 215 13.44 4.61 32.02
C ARG A 215 12.23 4.95 31.15
N LEU A 216 11.39 3.95 30.87
CA LEU A 216 10.11 4.15 30.19
C LEU A 216 9.16 4.92 31.13
N SER A 217 8.58 6.01 30.62
CA SER A 217 7.51 6.72 31.31
C SER A 217 6.21 5.88 31.33
N LYS A 218 5.29 6.17 32.26
CA LYS A 218 4.05 5.40 32.44
C LYS A 218 3.25 5.38 31.12
N GLY A 219 3.15 4.21 30.48
CA GLY A 219 2.49 4.02 29.18
C GLY A 219 3.42 3.84 27.97
N GLN A 220 4.73 4.09 28.09
CA GLN A 220 5.68 3.81 27.01
C GLN A 220 5.93 2.30 26.86
N LYS A 221 5.67 1.77 25.65
CA LYS A 221 5.89 0.36 25.32
C LYS A 221 7.39 0.08 25.12
N LYS A 222 7.88 -1.09 25.57
CA LYS A 222 9.29 -1.56 25.47
C LYS A 222 9.86 -1.71 24.04
N GLY A 223 9.06 -1.48 22.99
CA GLY A 223 9.42 -1.72 21.59
C GLY A 223 9.99 -0.46 20.93
N VAL A 224 11.06 -0.62 20.15
CA VAL A 224 11.60 0.46 19.32
C VAL A 224 10.77 0.55 18.04
N LYS A 225 10.36 1.77 17.69
CA LYS A 225 9.68 2.06 16.44
C LYS A 225 10.60 2.84 15.52
N LYS A 226 10.55 2.55 14.22
CA LYS A 226 11.18 3.36 13.18
C LYS A 226 10.09 4.04 12.36
N GLU A 227 10.29 5.32 12.05
CA GLU A 227 9.34 6.09 11.26
C GLU A 227 9.32 5.56 9.82
N ALA A 228 8.13 5.31 9.29
CA ALA A 228 7.89 5.22 7.85
C ALA A 228 7.20 6.50 7.41
N THR A 229 7.80 7.20 6.44
CA THR A 229 7.23 8.42 5.88
C THR A 229 6.39 8.04 4.67
N ILE A 230 5.10 8.38 4.70
CA ILE A 230 4.18 8.23 3.58
C ILE A 230 4.23 9.48 2.71
N SER A 231 4.06 9.27 1.41
CA SER A 231 3.86 10.29 0.39
C SER A 231 2.50 10.02 -0.26
N VAL A 232 1.71 11.07 -0.38
CA VAL A 232 0.42 11.04 -1.07
C VAL A 232 0.41 12.17 -2.09
N SER A 233 0.43 11.80 -3.37
CA SER A 233 0.22 12.73 -4.48
C SER A 233 -1.17 12.49 -5.07
N SER A 234 -1.78 13.55 -5.57
CA SER A 234 -3.07 13.48 -6.26
C SER A 234 -3.26 14.72 -7.12
N SER A 235 -4.25 14.69 -8.00
CA SER A 235 -4.78 15.91 -8.60
C SER A 235 -6.08 16.31 -7.93
N PHE A 236 -6.52 17.53 -8.21
CA PHE A 236 -7.84 17.99 -7.87
C PHE A 236 -8.29 19.09 -8.83
N THR A 237 -9.61 19.25 -8.94
CA THR A 237 -10.21 20.44 -9.55
C THR A 237 -10.70 21.36 -8.44
N PRO A 238 -10.34 22.66 -8.45
CA PRO A 238 -10.75 23.58 -7.41
C PRO A 238 -12.24 23.62 -7.18
N LYS A 239 -12.63 23.60 -5.91
CA LYS A 239 -14.03 23.65 -5.47
C LYS A 239 -14.15 24.70 -4.37
N THR A 240 -14.83 25.81 -4.67
CA THR A 240 -15.08 26.87 -3.69
C THR A 240 -15.91 26.33 -2.53
N ARG A 241 -15.50 26.66 -1.31
CA ARG A 241 -16.21 26.29 -0.09
C ARG A 241 -16.24 27.48 0.85
N SER A 242 -17.40 27.77 1.44
CA SER A 242 -17.51 28.86 2.39
C SER A 242 -16.94 28.46 3.76
N LYS A 243 -16.52 29.44 4.57
CA LYS A 243 -16.13 29.18 5.96
C LYS A 243 -17.33 28.67 6.77
N GLU A 244 -18.53 29.13 6.44
CA GLU A 244 -19.79 28.70 7.07
C GLU A 244 -20.03 27.21 6.86
N ASP A 245 -19.75 26.67 5.67
CA ASP A 245 -19.86 25.23 5.37
C ASP A 245 -18.87 24.40 6.20
N ILE A 246 -17.67 24.93 6.41
CA ILE A 246 -16.62 24.26 7.22
C ILE A 246 -17.02 24.27 8.70
N LEU A 247 -17.41 25.43 9.22
CA LEU A 247 -17.88 25.57 10.60
C LEU A 247 -19.14 24.73 10.85
N ALA A 248 -20.07 24.66 9.89
CA ALA A 248 -21.23 23.80 9.98
C ALA A 248 -20.83 22.32 10.01
N ALA A 249 -19.86 21.90 9.21
CA ALA A 249 -19.39 20.52 9.21
C ALA A 249 -18.65 20.11 10.49
N LEU A 250 -17.93 21.03 11.13
CA LEU A 250 -17.13 20.76 12.33
C LEU A 250 -17.95 20.80 13.63
N PHE A 251 -18.96 21.67 13.71
CA PHE A 251 -19.70 21.95 14.96
C PHE A 251 -21.18 21.53 14.93
N GLN A 252 -21.65 20.80 13.92
CA GLN A 252 -23.01 20.24 13.94
C GLN A 252 -23.10 19.06 14.92
N ALA A 253 -23.61 19.33 16.12
CA ALA A 253 -24.05 18.33 17.08
C ALA A 253 -25.55 18.02 16.90
N GLY A 254 -25.90 16.77 16.57
CA GLY A 254 -27.28 16.27 16.60
C GLY A 254 -27.41 14.84 16.09
N PRO A 255 -27.98 13.88 16.86
CA PRO A 255 -28.35 12.58 16.35
C PRO A 255 -29.57 12.76 15.44
N GLY A 256 -29.41 12.59 14.12
CA GLY A 256 -30.55 12.58 13.21
C GLY A 256 -30.37 13.21 11.83
N LYS A 257 -29.24 13.82 11.50
CA LYS A 257 -28.95 14.25 10.12
C LYS A 257 -27.72 13.55 9.56
N VAL A 258 -27.90 12.26 9.24
CA VAL A 258 -27.12 11.62 8.18
C VAL A 258 -27.63 12.21 6.87
N SER A 259 -27.30 13.47 6.58
CA SER A 259 -27.39 13.94 5.21
C SER A 259 -26.43 13.06 4.43
N SER A 260 -26.93 12.34 3.43
CA SER A 260 -26.15 11.68 2.38
C SER A 260 -25.32 12.72 1.64
N ARG A 261 -24.31 13.27 2.30
CA ARG A 261 -23.35 14.15 1.65
C ARG A 261 -22.60 13.26 0.68
N PRO A 262 -22.55 13.64 -0.61
CA PRO A 262 -21.70 12.94 -1.56
C PRO A 262 -20.30 12.86 -0.94
N THR A 263 -19.69 11.68 -0.97
CA THR A 263 -18.32 11.46 -0.53
C THR A 263 -17.45 12.57 -1.09
N HIS A 264 -16.92 13.44 -0.23
CA HIS A 264 -16.11 14.59 -0.63
C HIS A 264 -14.82 14.09 -1.28
N GLN A 265 -14.86 13.88 -2.60
CA GLN A 265 -13.71 13.51 -3.40
C GLN A 265 -13.05 14.80 -3.89
N TRP A 266 -12.26 15.41 -2.99
CA TRP A 266 -11.35 16.50 -3.36
C TRP A 266 -10.22 16.01 -4.24
N HIS A 267 -9.70 14.84 -3.90
CA HIS A 267 -8.50 14.29 -4.51
C HIS A 267 -8.85 13.17 -5.48
N GLU A 268 -8.34 13.30 -6.69
CA GLU A 268 -8.48 12.39 -7.81
C GLU A 268 -7.15 11.66 -8.06
N ASN A 269 -7.22 10.46 -8.64
CA ASN A 269 -6.05 9.69 -9.08
C ASN A 269 -4.95 9.59 -8.00
N LYS A 270 -5.33 9.35 -6.74
CA LYS A 270 -4.41 9.32 -5.60
C LYS A 270 -3.32 8.27 -5.81
N HIS A 271 -2.10 8.63 -5.49
CA HIS A 271 -0.97 7.72 -5.49
C HIS A 271 -0.27 7.76 -4.14
N ILE A 272 -0.07 6.58 -3.55
CA ILE A 272 0.41 6.39 -2.19
C ILE A 272 1.65 5.50 -2.20
N ARG A 273 2.74 5.97 -1.60
CA ARG A 273 3.97 5.20 -1.33
C ARG A 273 4.57 5.59 0.02
N ALA A 274 5.28 4.68 0.67
CA ALA A 274 5.98 4.98 1.92
C ALA A 274 7.36 4.34 1.99
N PHE A 275 8.24 4.98 2.75
CA PHE A 275 9.63 4.57 2.91
C PHE A 275 10.02 4.56 4.39
N LEU A 276 10.61 3.45 4.83
CA LEU A 276 11.02 3.25 6.22
C LEU A 276 12.36 3.93 6.49
N SER A 277 12.39 4.86 7.45
CA SER A 277 13.59 5.60 7.88
C SER A 277 14.26 6.43 6.77
N GLU A 278 13.55 6.71 5.68
CA GLU A 278 14.05 7.46 4.52
C GLU A 278 13.08 8.61 4.19
N LYS A 279 12.99 9.62 5.08
CA LYS A 279 12.07 10.76 4.93
C LYS A 279 12.28 11.53 3.62
N THR A 280 13.54 11.85 3.29
CA THR A 280 13.90 12.56 2.05
C THR A 280 13.44 11.79 0.81
N ARG A 281 13.65 10.48 0.77
CA ARG A 281 13.21 9.64 -0.35
C ARG A 281 11.69 9.63 -0.53
N ALA A 282 10.92 9.68 0.55
CA ALA A 282 9.47 9.81 0.46
C ALA A 282 9.05 11.15 -0.16
N ILE A 283 9.74 12.23 0.19
CA ILE A 283 9.52 13.58 -0.35
C ILE A 283 9.90 13.64 -1.83
N ASP A 284 11.09 13.15 -2.18
CA ASP A 284 11.55 13.08 -3.56
C ASP A 284 10.58 12.26 -4.41
N TYR A 285 10.23 11.05 -3.97
CA TYR A 285 9.31 10.19 -4.69
C TYR A 285 7.93 10.83 -4.88
N GLY A 286 7.35 11.43 -3.82
CA GLY A 286 6.04 12.08 -3.91
C GLY A 286 6.05 13.26 -4.89
N THR A 287 7.13 14.04 -4.87
CA THR A 287 7.33 15.18 -5.77
C THR A 287 7.56 14.72 -7.21
N ASP A 288 8.47 13.78 -7.44
CA ASP A 288 8.79 13.25 -8.77
C ASP A 288 7.58 12.55 -9.39
N ASN A 289 6.82 11.80 -8.58
CA ASN A 289 5.55 11.21 -9.01
C ASN A 289 4.56 12.29 -9.42
N LEU A 290 4.40 13.34 -8.60
CA LEU A 290 3.52 14.47 -8.90
C LEU A 290 3.90 15.15 -10.22
N LEU A 291 5.20 15.36 -10.48
CA LEU A 291 5.68 15.99 -11.71
C LEU A 291 5.50 15.11 -12.95
N SER A 292 5.72 13.79 -12.82
CA SER A 292 5.53 12.86 -13.95
C SER A 292 4.09 12.80 -14.46
N ARG A 293 3.11 13.23 -13.65
CA ARG A 293 1.69 13.29 -13.99
C ARG A 293 1.33 14.48 -14.86
N ASP A 294 2.05 15.58 -14.74
CA ASP A 294 1.75 16.81 -15.44
C ASP A 294 2.71 17.04 -16.60
N VAL A 295 2.35 16.42 -17.73
CA VAL A 295 3.05 16.56 -19.00
C VAL A 295 3.13 18.03 -19.46
N THR A 296 2.17 18.88 -19.05
CA THR A 296 2.16 20.30 -19.45
C THR A 296 3.19 21.13 -18.69
N GLY A 297 3.61 20.67 -17.52
CA GLY A 297 4.50 21.40 -16.61
C GLY A 297 3.90 22.67 -16.01
N LYS A 298 2.58 22.89 -16.12
CA LYS A 298 1.91 24.16 -15.79
C LYS A 298 0.91 24.08 -14.64
N LYS A 299 0.50 22.89 -14.21
CA LYS A 299 -0.51 22.76 -13.16
C LYS A 299 0.01 23.36 -11.84
N PRO A 300 -0.76 24.21 -11.14
CA PRO A 300 -0.37 24.73 -9.83
C PRO A 300 -0.32 23.61 -8.79
N ILE A 301 0.59 23.74 -7.83
CA ILE A 301 0.87 22.74 -6.80
C ILE A 301 0.47 23.28 -5.43
N VAL A 302 -0.31 22.48 -4.69
CA VAL A 302 -0.66 22.72 -3.29
C VAL A 302 0.03 21.70 -2.40
N VAL A 303 0.81 22.16 -1.43
CA VAL A 303 1.49 21.31 -0.46
C VAL A 303 0.70 21.31 0.84
N LEU A 304 0.26 20.13 1.29
CA LEU A 304 -0.50 19.94 2.53
C LEU A 304 0.42 19.43 3.65
N ILE A 305 0.47 20.13 4.79
CA ILE A 305 1.38 19.81 5.89
C ILE A 305 0.67 19.96 7.24
N ASP A 306 0.91 19.04 8.17
CA ASP A 306 0.42 19.07 9.56
C ASP A 306 1.20 20.04 10.48
N GLY A 307 2.23 20.70 9.93
CA GLY A 307 3.09 21.64 10.64
C GLY A 307 4.44 21.08 11.10
N ASP A 308 4.88 19.87 10.73
CA ASP A 308 6.28 19.47 10.94
C ASP A 308 7.24 20.42 10.19
N ARG A 309 8.06 21.17 10.95
CA ARG A 309 9.01 22.16 10.40
C ARG A 309 10.15 21.51 9.62
N ALA A 310 10.60 20.32 10.04
CA ALA A 310 11.66 19.61 9.33
C ALA A 310 11.12 19.07 8.00
N LEU A 311 9.87 18.60 8.00
CA LEU A 311 9.18 18.19 6.78
C LEU A 311 8.98 19.38 5.83
N GLU A 312 8.46 20.52 6.31
CA GLU A 312 8.29 21.72 5.49
C GLU A 312 9.61 22.16 4.84
N LYS A 313 10.69 22.23 5.64
CA LYS A 313 12.02 22.60 5.14
C LYS A 313 12.48 21.65 4.03
N ALA A 314 12.34 20.35 4.24
CA ALA A 314 12.75 19.35 3.26
C ALA A 314 11.93 19.43 1.97
N VAL A 315 10.61 19.64 2.06
CA VAL A 315 9.77 19.83 0.87
C VAL A 315 10.18 21.07 0.08
N ARG A 316 10.46 22.19 0.76
CA ARG A 316 10.94 23.42 0.11
C ARG A 316 12.28 23.20 -0.60
N GLU A 317 13.18 22.46 0.02
CA GLU A 317 14.48 22.10 -0.56
C GLU A 317 14.30 21.25 -1.82
N THR A 318 13.48 20.19 -1.78
CA THR A 318 13.14 19.39 -2.97
C THR A 318 12.48 20.24 -4.06
N CYS A 319 11.56 21.14 -3.72
CA CYS A 319 10.94 22.05 -4.70
C CYS A 319 11.96 22.95 -5.40
N ARG A 320 12.97 23.44 -4.67
CA ARG A 320 14.05 24.26 -5.22
C ARG A 320 14.96 23.45 -6.14
N GLU A 321 15.36 22.25 -5.71
CA GLU A 321 16.20 21.33 -6.49
C GLU A 321 15.53 20.95 -7.82
N ARG A 322 14.21 20.75 -7.80
CA ARG A 322 13.41 20.47 -9.01
C ARG A 322 13.00 21.72 -9.79
N GLN A 323 13.36 22.92 -9.31
CA GLN A 323 13.04 24.21 -9.91
C GLN A 323 11.53 24.47 -10.08
N ILE A 324 10.71 23.94 -9.17
CA ILE A 324 9.24 24.04 -9.22
C ILE A 324 8.66 25.05 -8.23
N GLU A 325 9.50 25.82 -7.52
CA GLU A 325 9.05 26.83 -6.55
C GLU A 325 8.01 27.80 -7.16
N HIS A 326 8.19 28.17 -8.43
CA HIS A 326 7.26 29.03 -9.18
C HIS A 326 5.89 28.40 -9.45
N ARG A 327 5.75 27.08 -9.30
CA ARG A 327 4.49 26.34 -9.48
C ARG A 327 3.77 26.08 -8.17
N VAL A 328 4.46 26.20 -7.03
CA VAL A 328 3.85 25.97 -5.72
C VAL A 328 3.04 27.20 -5.35
N ASP A 329 1.72 27.11 -5.50
CA ASP A 329 0.83 28.24 -5.23
C ASP A 329 0.53 28.38 -3.73
N ALA A 330 0.60 27.28 -2.96
CA ALA A 330 0.39 27.33 -1.52
C ALA A 330 1.10 26.20 -0.75
N TYR A 331 1.61 26.56 0.43
CA TYR A 331 1.89 25.62 1.53
C TYR A 331 0.76 25.80 2.56
N ILE A 332 -0.09 24.81 2.70
CA ILE A 332 -1.30 24.91 3.53
C ILE A 332 -1.11 24.09 4.80
N LEU A 333 -1.32 24.75 5.94
CA LEU A 333 -1.33 24.07 7.23
C LEU A 333 -2.65 23.30 7.38
N ASP A 334 -2.58 22.08 7.89
CA ASP A 334 -3.79 21.31 8.15
C ASP A 334 -4.68 22.02 9.18
N PHE A 335 -5.86 22.44 8.73
CA PHE A 335 -6.81 23.14 9.58
C PHE A 335 -7.34 22.25 10.71
N ILE A 336 -7.44 20.94 10.52
CA ILE A 336 -7.90 20.02 11.58
C ILE A 336 -6.85 19.92 12.68
N HIS A 337 -5.58 19.72 12.32
CA HIS A 337 -4.47 19.74 13.28
C HIS A 337 -4.36 21.09 14.02
N LEU A 338 -4.53 22.21 13.30
CA LEU A 338 -4.57 23.54 13.91
C LEU A 338 -5.72 23.66 14.92
N LEU A 339 -6.90 23.14 14.59
CA LEU A 339 -8.06 23.18 15.48
C LEU A 339 -7.83 22.39 16.77
N GLU A 340 -7.03 21.31 16.77
CA GLU A 340 -6.65 20.62 18.01
C GLU A 340 -5.88 21.53 18.98
N TYR A 341 -5.05 22.44 18.47
CA TYR A 341 -4.37 23.45 19.30
C TYR A 341 -5.38 24.43 19.87
N VAL A 342 -6.36 24.88 19.08
CA VAL A 342 -7.45 25.75 19.55
C VAL A 342 -8.22 25.07 20.69
N TRP A 343 -8.56 23.78 20.57
CA TRP A 343 -9.20 23.02 21.65
C TRP A 343 -8.34 22.94 22.91
N LYS A 344 -7.02 22.74 22.78
CA LYS A 344 -6.09 22.73 23.92
C LYS A 344 -6.06 24.08 24.64
N VAL A 345 -6.09 25.19 23.89
CA VAL A 345 -6.18 26.54 24.47
C VAL A 345 -7.52 26.74 25.16
N ALA A 346 -8.62 26.31 24.54
CA ALA A 346 -9.95 26.41 25.13
C ALA A 346 -10.04 25.63 26.47
N ASN A 347 -9.48 24.42 26.51
CA ASN A 347 -9.39 23.61 27.73
C ASN A 347 -8.56 24.30 28.82
N ALA A 348 -7.44 24.93 28.45
CA ALA A 348 -6.59 25.66 29.38
C ALA A 348 -7.26 26.93 29.91
N HIS A 349 -8.05 27.62 29.08
CA HIS A 349 -8.69 28.89 29.40
C HIS A 349 -10.00 28.72 30.19
N LEU A 350 -10.89 27.83 29.73
CA LEU A 350 -12.27 27.70 30.22
C LEU A 350 -12.49 26.43 31.06
N GLY A 351 -11.57 25.45 30.98
CA GLY A 351 -11.73 24.13 31.56
C GLY A 351 -12.46 23.14 30.63
N GLU A 352 -12.16 21.85 30.77
CA GLU A 352 -12.64 20.79 29.87
C GLU A 352 -14.17 20.58 29.91
N ASN A 353 -14.82 20.94 31.02
CA ASN A 353 -16.26 20.74 31.22
C ASN A 353 -17.10 22.02 31.00
N SER A 354 -16.50 23.09 30.49
CA SER A 354 -17.22 24.34 30.26
C SER A 354 -18.21 24.23 29.09
N LEU A 355 -19.46 24.65 29.33
CA LEU A 355 -20.51 24.72 28.31
C LEU A 355 -20.20 25.76 27.21
N GLN A 356 -19.34 26.74 27.50
CA GLN A 356 -18.95 27.80 26.55
C GLN A 356 -17.79 27.39 25.64
N ARG A 357 -17.16 26.24 25.89
CA ARG A 357 -15.93 25.81 25.21
C ARG A 357 -16.12 25.69 23.70
N GLU A 358 -17.19 25.04 23.27
CA GLU A 358 -17.46 24.82 21.84
C GLU A 358 -17.70 26.14 21.10
N GLN A 359 -18.50 27.04 21.68
CA GLN A 359 -18.76 28.36 21.11
C GLN A 359 -17.48 29.20 21.01
N TRP A 360 -16.62 29.13 22.03
CA TRP A 360 -15.32 29.82 22.02
C TRP A 360 -14.42 29.27 20.91
N VAL A 361 -14.30 27.95 20.80
CA VAL A 361 -13.50 27.30 19.73
C VAL A 361 -14.05 27.65 18.35
N ARG A 362 -15.38 27.69 18.19
CA ARG A 362 -16.03 28.12 16.95
C ARG A 362 -15.62 29.54 16.56
N GLY A 363 -15.63 30.49 17.51
CA GLY A 363 -15.21 31.87 17.26
C GLY A 363 -13.73 31.98 16.86
N GLN A 364 -12.84 31.22 17.51
CA GLN A 364 -11.43 31.17 17.12
C GLN A 364 -11.24 30.55 15.72
N ALA A 365 -11.97 29.48 15.42
CA ALA A 365 -11.93 28.82 14.11
C ALA A 365 -12.41 29.77 12.99
N GLU A 366 -13.45 30.56 13.25
CA GLU A 366 -13.94 31.58 12.31
C GLU A 366 -12.87 32.63 12.01
N LEU A 367 -12.22 33.19 13.04
CA LEU A 367 -11.11 34.14 12.85
C LEU A 367 -9.97 33.54 12.03
N LEU A 368 -9.60 32.28 12.29
CA LEU A 368 -8.56 31.58 11.53
C LEU A 368 -8.96 31.37 10.07
N LEU A 369 -10.20 30.98 9.79
CA LEU A 369 -10.72 30.81 8.41
C LEU A 369 -10.79 32.15 7.66
N ASP A 370 -10.95 33.26 8.36
CA ASP A 370 -10.83 34.62 7.82
C ASP A 370 -9.38 35.12 7.74
N SER A 371 -8.40 34.26 8.01
CA SER A 371 -6.96 34.57 8.01
C SER A 371 -6.52 35.58 9.08
N GLN A 372 -7.34 35.82 10.11
CA GLN A 372 -7.09 36.74 11.22
C GLN A 372 -6.25 36.10 12.34
N HIS A 373 -5.21 35.37 11.97
CA HIS A 373 -4.36 34.63 12.90
C HIS A 373 -3.59 35.54 13.88
N GLU A 374 -3.26 36.78 13.50
CA GLU A 374 -2.63 37.76 14.41
C GLU A 374 -3.57 38.18 15.55
N LEU A 375 -4.86 38.34 15.28
CA LEU A 375 -5.87 38.65 16.29
C LEU A 375 -5.98 37.49 17.29
N VAL A 376 -6.02 36.25 16.78
CA VAL A 376 -6.02 35.03 17.60
C VAL A 376 -4.78 34.97 18.49
N LEU A 377 -3.60 35.24 17.94
CA LEU A 377 -2.34 35.30 18.72
C LEU A 377 -2.38 36.38 19.80
N GLY A 378 -2.92 37.56 19.50
CA GLY A 378 -3.09 38.66 20.45
C GLY A 378 -4.01 38.26 21.62
N GLN A 379 -5.16 37.65 21.30
CA GLN A 379 -6.09 37.13 22.31
C GLN A 379 -5.43 36.08 23.20
N TRP A 380 -4.71 35.11 22.62
CA TRP A 380 -4.07 34.03 23.39
C TRP A 380 -2.91 34.54 24.25
N LYS A 381 -2.16 35.55 23.81
CA LYS A 381 -1.15 36.23 24.64
C LYS A 381 -1.79 36.89 25.86
N GLY A 382 -2.93 37.58 25.68
CA GLY A 382 -3.69 38.15 26.80
C GLY A 382 -4.16 37.09 27.81
N LEU A 383 -4.48 35.87 27.35
CA LEU A 383 -4.82 34.78 28.27
C LEU A 383 -3.68 34.42 29.23
N LEU A 384 -2.41 34.55 28.82
CA LEU A 384 -1.24 34.21 29.64
C LEU A 384 -1.08 35.11 30.88
N GLU A 385 -1.68 36.30 30.85
CA GLU A 385 -1.69 37.26 31.98
C GLU A 385 -2.54 36.75 33.16
N ASN A 386 -3.42 35.78 32.92
CA ASN A 386 -4.22 35.18 33.98
C ASN A 386 -3.35 34.38 34.95
N GLN A 387 -3.17 34.91 36.16
CA GLN A 387 -2.37 34.29 37.23
C GLN A 387 -2.95 32.96 37.74
N LYS A 388 -4.22 32.66 37.45
CA LYS A 388 -4.89 31.40 37.85
C LYS A 388 -4.65 30.24 36.89
N LEU A 389 -3.92 30.45 35.78
CA LEU A 389 -3.58 29.38 34.84
C LEU A 389 -2.71 28.31 35.50
N SER A 390 -3.10 27.05 35.32
CA SER A 390 -2.24 25.93 35.70
C SER A 390 -0.96 25.92 34.86
N LYS A 391 0.12 25.31 35.38
CA LYS A 391 1.38 25.15 34.65
C LYS A 391 1.18 24.46 33.29
N ASN A 392 0.35 23.41 33.26
CA ASN A 392 0.01 22.69 32.03
C ASN A 392 -0.83 23.55 31.08
N GLY A 393 -1.77 24.35 31.61
CA GLY A 393 -2.55 25.29 30.83
C GLY A 393 -1.67 26.34 30.14
N ARG A 394 -0.78 27.00 30.91
CA ARG A 394 0.20 27.94 30.36
C ARG A 394 1.06 27.32 29.26
N TYR A 395 1.62 26.13 29.52
CA TYR A 395 2.39 25.38 28.52
C TYR A 395 1.61 25.11 27.23
N ASN A 396 0.34 24.68 27.33
CA ASN A 396 -0.48 24.42 26.15
C ASN A 396 -0.76 25.69 25.33
N ILE A 397 -1.00 26.82 26.00
CA ILE A 397 -1.22 28.12 25.35
C ILE A 397 0.06 28.61 24.66
N GLU A 398 1.20 28.61 25.35
CA GLU A 398 2.50 28.99 24.78
C GLU A 398 2.87 28.12 23.57
N ARG A 399 2.61 26.82 23.66
CA ARG A 399 2.83 25.88 22.55
C ARG A 399 1.93 26.20 21.35
N ALA A 400 0.67 26.53 21.57
CA ALA A 400 -0.27 26.90 20.50
C ALA A 400 0.10 28.25 19.84
N ILE A 401 0.48 29.25 20.64
CA ILE A 401 1.03 30.54 20.16
C ILE A 401 2.27 30.28 19.30
N THR A 402 3.20 29.47 19.79
CA THR A 402 4.43 29.10 19.05
C THR A 402 4.10 28.33 17.77
N TYR A 403 3.06 27.49 17.79
CA TYR A 403 2.63 26.73 16.61
C TYR A 403 2.09 27.64 15.51
N ILE A 404 1.19 28.58 15.83
CA ILE A 404 0.68 29.55 14.83
C ILE A 404 1.76 30.55 14.42
N GLY A 405 2.46 31.14 15.39
CA GLY A 405 3.42 32.23 15.15
C GLY A 405 4.64 31.84 14.31
N ASN A 406 4.98 30.54 14.22
CA ASN A 406 6.04 30.06 13.35
C ASN A 406 5.61 29.85 11.88
N ARG A 407 4.30 29.96 11.57
CA ARG A 407 3.75 29.55 10.27
C ARG A 407 2.75 30.54 9.64
N PRO A 408 2.93 31.88 9.76
CA PRO A 408 1.97 32.84 9.19
C PRO A 408 1.76 32.65 7.68
N HIS A 409 2.82 32.26 6.96
CA HIS A 409 2.80 32.00 5.51
C HIS A 409 1.95 30.79 5.09
N MET A 410 1.41 30.01 6.03
CA MET A 410 0.56 28.85 5.76
C MET A 410 -0.90 29.03 6.20
N LEU A 411 -1.27 30.22 6.68
CA LEU A 411 -2.56 30.48 7.34
C LEU A 411 -3.50 31.37 6.52
N ASP A 412 -3.23 31.57 5.23
CA ASP A 412 -4.10 32.33 4.33
C ASP A 412 -5.34 31.53 3.87
N TYR A 413 -6.06 30.95 4.85
CA TYR A 413 -7.25 30.13 4.60
C TYR A 413 -8.33 30.87 3.83
N ARG A 414 -8.50 32.18 4.02
CA ARG A 414 -9.46 32.96 3.24
C ARG A 414 -9.16 32.88 1.74
N SER A 415 -7.91 33.14 1.35
CA SER A 415 -7.51 33.02 -0.05
C SER A 415 -7.57 31.57 -0.53
N TYR A 416 -7.16 30.58 0.29
CA TYR A 416 -7.23 29.17 -0.09
C TYR A 416 -8.67 28.73 -0.38
N LEU A 417 -9.64 29.15 0.44
CA LEU A 417 -11.06 28.85 0.23
C LEU A 417 -11.63 29.54 -1.01
N GLN A 418 -11.25 30.79 -1.27
CA GLN A 418 -11.64 31.53 -2.48
C GLN A 418 -11.08 30.88 -3.74
N LYS A 419 -9.82 30.44 -3.71
CA LYS A 419 -9.17 29.69 -4.80
C LYS A 419 -9.73 28.27 -4.93
N GLY A 420 -10.53 27.81 -3.97
CA GLY A 420 -11.05 26.45 -3.95
C GLY A 420 -9.93 25.43 -3.76
N TYR A 421 -9.07 25.60 -2.77
CA TYR A 421 -8.02 24.64 -2.36
C TYR A 421 -8.41 23.79 -1.16
N PRO A 422 -7.88 22.54 -1.06
CA PRO A 422 -8.10 21.73 0.12
C PRO A 422 -7.29 22.32 1.27
N ILE A 423 -7.90 22.43 2.45
CA ILE A 423 -7.24 23.00 3.65
C ILE A 423 -6.94 21.97 4.73
N THR A 424 -7.08 20.68 4.41
CA THR A 424 -6.85 19.59 5.37
C THR A 424 -5.96 18.51 4.79
N THR A 425 -5.16 17.87 5.64
CA THR A 425 -4.34 16.71 5.29
C THR A 425 -5.12 15.40 5.36
N GLY A 426 -6.46 15.44 5.41
CA GLY A 426 -7.29 14.24 5.61
C GLY A 426 -7.03 13.12 4.61
N VAL A 427 -6.60 13.44 3.37
CA VAL A 427 -6.14 12.43 2.40
C VAL A 427 -4.85 11.71 2.84
N VAL A 428 -3.91 12.45 3.43
CA VAL A 428 -2.63 11.97 3.95
C VAL A 428 -2.83 11.21 5.24
N GLU A 429 -3.62 11.75 6.17
CA GLU A 429 -3.93 11.08 7.45
C GLU A 429 -4.71 9.78 7.22
N SER A 430 -5.70 9.83 6.33
CA SER A 430 -6.42 8.63 5.91
C SER A 430 -5.43 7.62 5.37
N ALA A 431 -4.57 8.00 4.43
CA ALA A 431 -3.50 7.15 3.89
C ALA A 431 -2.63 6.58 5.01
N CYS A 432 -2.05 7.37 5.91
CA CYS A 432 -1.28 6.89 7.04
C CYS A 432 -2.03 5.83 7.87
N GLY A 433 -3.33 6.06 8.13
CA GLY A 433 -4.23 5.15 8.83
C GLY A 433 -4.45 3.82 8.10
N HIS A 434 -4.95 3.84 6.87
CA HIS A 434 -5.33 2.63 6.14
C HIS A 434 -4.18 1.97 5.36
N PHE A 435 -3.10 2.70 5.09
CA PHE A 435 -1.88 2.22 4.44
C PHE A 435 -0.89 1.67 5.46
N ILE A 436 -0.42 2.48 6.41
CA ILE A 436 0.61 2.05 7.36
C ILE A 436 -0.03 1.41 8.59
N LYS A 437 -0.80 2.18 9.37
CA LYS A 437 -1.25 1.78 10.70
C LYS A 437 -2.06 0.49 10.67
N SER A 438 -2.97 0.35 9.72
CA SER A 438 -3.87 -0.81 9.66
C SER A 438 -3.17 -2.12 9.36
N ARG A 439 -1.93 -2.14 8.86
CA ARG A 439 -1.16 -3.38 8.61
C ARG A 439 0.14 -3.50 9.39
N MET A 440 0.80 -2.38 9.66
CA MET A 440 2.15 -2.36 10.20
C MET A 440 2.19 -2.19 11.72
N ASP A 441 1.13 -1.67 12.34
CA ASP A 441 1.06 -1.33 13.77
C ASP A 441 -0.10 -2.05 14.49
N ARG A 442 -0.36 -3.32 14.12
CA ARG A 442 -1.29 -4.18 14.88
C ARG A 442 -0.61 -4.78 16.11
N ASN A 443 -1.42 -5.25 17.05
CA ASN A 443 -0.92 -5.91 18.25
C ASN A 443 0.04 -7.05 17.91
N ALA A 444 1.16 -7.11 18.65
CA ALA A 444 2.24 -8.09 18.53
C ALA A 444 3.03 -8.11 17.21
N MET A 445 2.73 -7.24 16.24
CA MET A 445 3.52 -7.16 15.00
C MET A 445 4.88 -6.50 15.24
N HIS A 446 5.93 -7.14 14.74
CA HIS A 446 7.29 -6.61 14.71
C HIS A 446 7.91 -6.95 13.36
N TRP A 447 8.60 -5.98 12.77
CA TRP A 447 9.13 -6.12 11.43
C TRP A 447 10.65 -6.08 11.40
N GLY A 448 11.25 -6.89 10.53
CA GLY A 448 12.59 -6.55 10.03
C GLY A 448 12.50 -5.31 9.16
N LYS A 449 13.54 -4.46 9.15
CA LYS A 449 13.59 -3.22 8.36
C LYS A 449 13.29 -3.49 6.88
N GLN A 450 13.97 -4.47 6.29
CA GLN A 450 13.74 -4.87 4.89
C GLN A 450 12.32 -5.38 4.69
N GLY A 451 11.86 -6.33 5.52
CA GLY A 451 10.50 -6.89 5.40
C GLY A 451 9.39 -5.83 5.60
N ALA A 452 9.63 -4.80 6.42
CA ALA A 452 8.74 -3.65 6.51
C ALA A 452 8.71 -2.86 5.21
N GLN A 453 9.86 -2.53 4.62
CA GLN A 453 9.91 -1.83 3.33
C GLN A 453 9.28 -2.64 2.19
N ASP A 454 9.56 -3.95 2.12
CA ASP A 454 8.99 -4.87 1.15
C ASP A 454 7.45 -4.90 1.26
N MET A 455 6.93 -4.98 2.49
CA MET A 455 5.49 -4.90 2.74
C MET A 455 4.90 -3.55 2.32
N LEU A 456 5.56 -2.43 2.64
CA LEU A 456 5.10 -1.10 2.21
C LEU A 456 5.08 -1.02 0.67
N ASN A 457 6.08 -1.57 -0.02
CA ASN A 457 6.15 -1.59 -1.48
C ASN A 457 4.95 -2.33 -2.09
N ILE A 458 4.76 -3.60 -1.76
CA ILE A 458 3.69 -4.39 -2.38
C ILE A 458 2.30 -3.95 -1.92
N ARG A 459 2.16 -3.39 -0.72
CA ARG A 459 0.91 -2.78 -0.27
C ARG A 459 0.58 -1.51 -1.05
N ALA A 460 1.56 -0.72 -1.51
CA ALA A 460 1.35 0.44 -2.40
C ALA A 460 0.60 0.04 -3.66
N VAL A 461 1.03 -1.06 -4.31
CA VAL A 461 0.35 -1.62 -5.48
C VAL A 461 -1.14 -1.86 -5.23
N LYS A 462 -1.48 -2.53 -4.12
CA LYS A 462 -2.89 -2.78 -3.79
C LYS A 462 -3.66 -1.49 -3.49
N LYS A 463 -3.09 -0.57 -2.73
CA LYS A 463 -3.78 0.66 -2.30
C LYS A 463 -3.93 1.69 -3.40
N ASN A 464 -3.11 1.61 -4.44
CA ASN A 464 -3.25 2.40 -5.66
C ASN A 464 -4.13 1.71 -6.73
N ASN A 465 -4.71 0.53 -6.43
CA ASN A 465 -5.49 -0.29 -7.36
C ASN A 465 -4.72 -0.77 -8.61
N ASP A 466 -3.39 -0.90 -8.50
CA ASP A 466 -2.51 -1.28 -9.62
C ASP A 466 -2.17 -2.78 -9.64
N TRP A 467 -2.85 -3.61 -8.85
CA TRP A 467 -2.47 -5.02 -8.60
C TRP A 467 -2.39 -5.88 -9.84
N ASN A 468 -3.42 -5.87 -10.69
CA ASN A 468 -3.45 -6.73 -11.88
C ASN A 468 -2.36 -6.33 -12.88
N GLY A 469 -2.24 -5.03 -13.16
CA GLY A 469 -1.18 -4.52 -14.05
C GLY A 469 0.23 -4.78 -13.49
N TYR A 470 0.39 -4.70 -12.17
CA TYR A 470 1.65 -5.07 -11.52
C TYR A 470 1.97 -6.56 -11.65
N MET A 471 0.99 -7.44 -11.46
CA MET A 471 1.19 -8.89 -11.59
C MET A 471 1.62 -9.27 -13.02
N GLU A 472 0.98 -8.70 -14.04
CA GLU A 472 1.37 -8.88 -15.44
C GLU A 472 2.79 -8.40 -15.71
N TYR A 473 3.12 -7.19 -15.23
CA TYR A 473 4.47 -6.63 -15.32
C TYR A 473 5.51 -7.53 -14.65
N PHE A 474 5.25 -7.95 -13.42
CA PHE A 474 6.13 -8.79 -12.61
C PHE A 474 6.41 -10.13 -13.31
N ILE A 475 5.36 -10.84 -13.75
CA ILE A 475 5.49 -12.14 -14.40
C ILE A 475 6.31 -12.01 -15.69
N ARG A 476 5.99 -11.01 -16.52
CA ARG A 476 6.72 -10.77 -17.77
C ARG A 476 8.19 -10.45 -17.51
N ASN A 477 8.49 -9.57 -16.55
CA ASN A 477 9.87 -9.21 -16.23
C ASN A 477 10.64 -10.40 -15.67
N GLU A 478 10.05 -11.16 -14.74
CA GLU A 478 10.70 -12.33 -14.16
C GLU A 478 10.94 -13.43 -15.20
N GLN A 479 9.96 -13.72 -16.06
CA GLN A 479 10.13 -14.69 -17.14
C GLN A 479 11.20 -14.25 -18.15
N ASN A 480 11.24 -12.97 -18.51
CA ASN A 480 12.30 -12.42 -19.36
C ASN A 480 13.68 -12.61 -18.71
N ASN A 481 13.81 -12.31 -17.42
CA ASN A 481 15.07 -12.46 -16.68
C ASN A 481 15.51 -13.93 -16.58
N ILE A 482 14.58 -14.87 -16.45
CA ILE A 482 14.91 -16.30 -16.34
C ILE A 482 15.21 -16.94 -17.70
N TYR A 483 14.43 -16.61 -18.73
CA TYR A 483 14.42 -17.34 -19.99
C TYR A 483 15.07 -16.60 -21.16
N ASN A 484 15.04 -15.26 -21.18
CA ASN A 484 15.65 -14.47 -22.26
C ASN A 484 17.09 -14.05 -21.95
N ALA A 485 17.53 -14.08 -20.68
CA ALA A 485 18.95 -13.92 -20.34
C ALA A 485 19.83 -15.13 -20.80
N VAL A 486 19.21 -16.13 -21.45
CA VAL A 486 19.82 -17.40 -21.88
C VAL A 486 19.61 -17.65 -23.39
N ALA A 487 18.89 -16.75 -24.09
CA ALA A 487 18.67 -16.77 -25.53
C ALA A 487 19.47 -15.65 -26.19
#